data_AF-A0A316FL82-F1
#
_entry.id   AF-A0A316FL82-F1
#
_cell.length_a   1.000
_cell.length_b   1.000
_cell.length_c   1.000
_cell.angle_alpha   90.00
_cell.angle_beta   90.00
_cell.angle_gamma   90.00
#
_symmetry.space_group_name_H-M   'P 1'
#
loop_
_entity.id
_entity.type
_entity.pdbx_description
1 polymer ?
#
loop_
_entity_poly.entity_id
_entity_poly.type
_entity_poly.pdbx_seq_one_letter_code
_entity_poly.pdbx_strand_id
1 'polypeptide(L)'
;MTERTLITKAALRKLPAKADDGTPYCTECRKYGELHRMVANDVTKYLQCEAWSAPTYTEWDRLTHEQMMAGEPCPGCGEELVSIGEAPSWSGKGTMYLTAEEQAARTAAEQAFKERHPYCHAGRWSMAGSAVSHCGRCCPPSPMSPDQIRRISQILQGSAEELVRKARREGTNYERHESERRLPGRARPVAVVLREYNERRAEALAAGKGEDRALMRSSFPDAELMFRWRMQLGCGDIVEILTFGDDRPPTDMTWSWGGSPLRKGAYICTTHRSPETPYQAVSRYLTRSTLDLEGDERLRRDPETVGYWTVKLECGHLDHQITPLDWKPADGHRQTEPNDPDEVARRKARMEQIKEHLGVAEYAHAIRQIEQGHLDPDPMTTCWTCQYEQPIVAFQRVGWLVPPTPVKGRSGADTPVAPRPTRVQLEKRVADLEAEIARLKQQ
;
A
#
# COMPACT_ATOMS: atom_id res chain seq x y z
N MET A 1 -21.01 -28.02 10.75
CA MET A 1 -20.02 -27.70 11.79
C MET A 1 -20.51 -28.42 13.02
N THR A 2 -19.74 -29.30 13.63
CA THR A 2 -19.98 -29.56 15.05
C THR A 2 -19.77 -28.21 15.73
N GLU A 3 -20.81 -27.71 16.39
CA GLU A 3 -20.82 -26.39 16.99
C GLU A 3 -19.76 -26.36 18.11
N ARG A 4 -18.55 -25.90 17.80
CA ARG A 4 -17.48 -25.80 18.79
C ARG A 4 -17.79 -24.63 19.72
N THR A 5 -18.08 -24.94 20.97
CA THR A 5 -18.35 -23.94 21.99
C THR A 5 -17.02 -23.30 22.42
N LEU A 6 -16.96 -21.96 22.40
CA LEU A 6 -15.87 -21.22 23.00
C LEU A 6 -15.73 -21.65 24.47
N ILE A 7 -14.52 -22.01 24.88
CA ILE A 7 -14.30 -22.32 26.29
C ILE A 7 -14.33 -21.02 27.11
N THR A 8 -14.76 -21.12 28.36
CA THR A 8 -14.80 -19.93 29.23
C THR A 8 -13.40 -19.36 29.44
N LYS A 9 -13.31 -18.06 29.71
CA LYS A 9 -12.03 -17.39 30.04
C LYS A 9 -11.31 -18.05 31.23
N ALA A 10 -12.07 -18.61 32.18
CA ALA A 10 -11.54 -19.36 33.31
C ALA A 10 -10.93 -20.70 32.87
N ALA A 11 -11.58 -21.44 31.95
CA ALA A 11 -11.03 -22.66 31.37
C ALA A 11 -9.78 -22.39 30.52
N LEU A 12 -9.78 -21.32 29.73
CA LEU A 12 -8.63 -20.92 28.92
C LEU A 12 -7.36 -20.67 29.74
N ARG A 13 -7.50 -20.07 30.93
CA ARG A 13 -6.37 -19.85 31.86
C ARG A 13 -5.77 -21.13 32.43
N LYS A 14 -6.52 -22.24 32.43
CA LYS A 14 -6.05 -23.55 32.90
C LYS A 14 -5.29 -24.33 31.82
N LEU A 15 -5.41 -23.94 30.55
CA LEU A 15 -4.67 -24.56 29.47
C LEU A 15 -3.22 -24.07 29.45
N PRO A 16 -2.23 -24.95 29.18
CA PRO A 16 -0.85 -24.53 29.04
C PRO A 16 -0.69 -23.51 27.91
N ALA A 17 0.24 -22.56 28.08
CA ALA A 17 0.56 -21.56 27.05
C ALA A 17 1.64 -22.03 26.06
N LYS A 18 2.42 -23.03 26.45
CA LYS A 18 3.55 -23.59 25.70
C LYS A 18 3.54 -25.12 25.83
N ALA A 19 4.05 -25.80 24.82
CA ALA A 19 4.36 -27.23 24.89
C ALA A 19 5.58 -27.49 25.79
N ASP A 20 5.86 -28.77 26.05
CA ASP A 20 6.96 -29.20 26.93
C ASP A 20 8.34 -28.73 26.45
N ASP A 21 8.51 -28.51 25.15
CA ASP A 21 9.72 -27.98 24.52
C ASP A 21 9.80 -26.44 24.53
N GLY A 22 8.84 -25.75 25.16
CA GLY A 22 8.78 -24.30 25.22
C GLY A 22 8.13 -23.62 24.01
N THR A 23 7.73 -24.38 22.98
CA THR A 23 7.04 -23.85 21.80
C THR A 23 5.66 -23.31 22.19
N PRO A 24 5.30 -22.05 21.83
CA PRO A 24 4.00 -21.51 22.18
C PRO A 24 2.88 -22.25 21.46
N TYR A 25 1.76 -22.46 22.15
CA TYR A 25 0.53 -22.91 21.54
C TYR A 25 -0.21 -21.75 20.87
N CYS A 26 -0.90 -22.03 19.78
CA CYS A 26 -1.71 -21.09 19.04
C CYS A 26 -2.81 -20.44 19.91
N THR A 27 -2.84 -19.11 19.96
CA THR A 27 -3.80 -18.38 20.79
C THR A 27 -5.25 -18.54 20.35
N GLU A 28 -5.54 -18.69 19.05
CA GLU A 28 -6.91 -18.90 18.58
C GLU A 28 -7.39 -20.32 18.85
N CYS A 29 -6.60 -21.35 18.52
CA CYS A 29 -6.94 -22.74 18.81
C CYS A 29 -7.20 -22.97 20.32
N ARG A 30 -6.41 -22.31 21.18
CA ARG A 30 -6.62 -22.37 22.64
C ARG A 30 -8.00 -21.86 23.07
N LYS A 31 -8.61 -20.89 22.39
CA LYS A 31 -9.97 -20.40 22.69
C LYS A 31 -11.05 -21.48 22.51
N TYR A 32 -10.72 -22.55 21.80
CA TYR A 32 -11.59 -23.69 21.54
C TYR A 32 -11.17 -24.94 22.33
N GLY A 33 -10.18 -24.84 23.23
CA GLY A 33 -9.68 -25.99 23.99
C GLY A 33 -8.58 -26.79 23.29
N GLU A 34 -8.08 -26.32 22.15
CA GLU A 34 -7.12 -27.05 21.32
C GLU A 34 -5.69 -26.56 21.57
N LEU A 35 -4.74 -27.50 21.62
CA LEU A 35 -3.34 -27.23 21.92
C LEU A 35 -2.46 -27.48 20.69
N HIS A 36 -2.67 -26.67 19.65
CA HIS A 36 -1.86 -26.73 18.44
C HIS A 36 -0.60 -25.87 18.60
N ARG A 37 0.57 -26.47 18.42
CA ARG A 37 1.87 -25.79 18.53
C ARG A 37 2.03 -24.76 17.43
N MET A 38 2.78 -23.71 17.69
CA MET A 38 3.21 -22.79 16.65
C MET A 38 4.53 -23.28 16.07
N VAL A 39 4.53 -23.71 14.81
CA VAL A 39 5.70 -24.17 14.07
C VAL A 39 6.24 -23.05 13.18
N ALA A 40 7.55 -23.02 12.95
CA ALA A 40 8.11 -22.10 11.98
C ALA A 40 7.62 -22.49 10.57
N ASN A 41 7.01 -21.55 9.86
CA ASN A 41 6.67 -21.76 8.45
C ASN A 41 7.92 -21.54 7.59
N ASP A 42 8.24 -22.50 6.71
CA ASP A 42 9.48 -22.44 5.93
C ASP A 42 9.54 -21.29 4.92
N VAL A 43 8.40 -20.78 4.47
CA VAL A 43 8.28 -19.69 3.50
C VAL A 43 8.37 -18.33 4.19
N THR A 44 7.56 -18.12 5.22
CA THR A 44 7.42 -16.81 5.86
C THR A 44 8.34 -16.62 7.07
N LYS A 45 8.89 -17.72 7.61
CA LYS A 45 9.67 -17.79 8.86
C LYS A 45 8.94 -17.26 10.10
N TYR A 46 7.66 -16.93 10.00
CA TYR A 46 6.80 -16.68 11.16
C TYR A 46 6.41 -18.00 11.82
N LEU A 47 6.26 -17.96 13.14
CA LEU A 47 5.52 -18.98 13.87
C LEU A 47 4.08 -19.00 13.37
N GLN A 48 3.64 -20.13 12.82
CA GLN A 48 2.28 -20.39 12.39
C GLN A 48 1.76 -21.59 13.15
N CYS A 49 0.49 -21.60 13.51
CA CYS A 49 -0.12 -22.80 14.10
C CYS A 49 0.13 -24.01 13.19
N GLU A 50 0.57 -25.12 13.75
CA GLU A 50 0.80 -26.39 13.04
C GLU A 50 -0.48 -26.90 12.37
N ALA A 51 -1.64 -26.60 12.94
CA ALA A 51 -2.92 -26.89 12.32
C ALA A 51 -3.24 -26.00 11.11
N TRP A 52 -2.45 -24.94 10.87
CA TRP A 52 -2.63 -23.95 9.81
C TRP A 52 -1.39 -23.78 8.91
N SER A 53 -0.42 -24.69 8.97
CA SER A 53 0.84 -24.60 8.24
C SER A 53 0.73 -24.83 6.73
N ALA A 54 -0.49 -24.92 6.19
CA ALA A 54 -0.72 -24.91 4.75
C ALA A 54 -0.07 -23.67 4.11
N PRO A 55 0.56 -23.82 2.93
CA PRO A 55 1.27 -22.72 2.28
C PRO A 55 0.33 -21.52 2.07
N THR A 56 0.82 -20.34 2.42
CA THR A 56 0.20 -19.09 2.02
C THR A 56 0.54 -18.85 0.56
N TYR A 57 -0.48 -18.58 -0.27
CA TYR A 57 -0.24 -18.22 -1.66
C TYR A 57 0.58 -16.92 -1.74
N THR A 58 1.40 -16.82 -2.76
CA THR A 58 2.15 -15.64 -3.18
C THR A 58 1.48 -14.98 -4.38
N GLU A 59 1.93 -13.80 -4.77
CA GLU A 59 1.43 -13.14 -6.00
C GLU A 59 1.67 -14.00 -7.25
N TRP A 60 2.70 -14.85 -7.26
CA TRP A 60 3.01 -15.77 -8.36
C TRP A 60 2.02 -16.94 -8.48
N ASP A 61 1.27 -17.23 -7.41
CA ASP A 61 0.29 -18.30 -7.38
C ASP A 61 -1.09 -17.84 -7.88
N ARG A 62 -1.26 -16.57 -8.25
CA ARG A 62 -2.53 -16.05 -8.77
C ARG A 62 -2.73 -16.47 -10.22
N LEU A 63 -3.89 -17.06 -10.51
CA LEU A 63 -4.35 -17.22 -11.88
C LEU A 63 -4.66 -15.86 -12.50
N THR A 64 -4.44 -15.73 -13.81
CA THR A 64 -5.05 -14.65 -14.61
C THR A 64 -6.55 -14.90 -14.79
N HIS A 65 -7.31 -13.86 -15.13
CA HIS A 65 -8.74 -14.03 -15.41
C HIS A 65 -8.99 -15.03 -16.54
N GLU A 66 -8.15 -15.02 -17.58
CA GLU A 66 -8.23 -15.96 -18.70
C GLU A 66 -8.02 -17.41 -18.27
N GLN A 67 -6.99 -17.67 -17.46
CA GLN A 67 -6.72 -19.01 -16.91
C GLN A 67 -7.86 -19.51 -16.03
N MET A 68 -8.40 -18.65 -15.17
CA MET A 68 -9.56 -18.97 -14.35
C MET A 68 -10.79 -19.33 -15.22
N MET A 69 -11.05 -18.56 -16.28
CA MET A 69 -12.16 -18.82 -17.20
C MET A 69 -11.94 -20.02 -18.12
N ALA A 70 -10.69 -20.38 -18.39
CA ALA A 70 -10.30 -21.64 -19.04
C ALA A 70 -10.49 -22.86 -18.12
N GLY A 71 -10.81 -22.63 -16.84
CA GLY A 71 -11.07 -23.69 -15.89
C GLY A 71 -9.82 -24.28 -15.26
N GLU A 72 -8.71 -23.53 -15.26
CA GLU A 72 -7.52 -23.97 -14.53
C GLU A 72 -7.84 -24.15 -13.04
N PRO A 73 -7.39 -25.25 -12.42
CA PRO A 73 -7.65 -25.52 -11.02
C PRO A 73 -6.95 -24.49 -10.12
N CYS A 74 -7.51 -24.26 -8.94
CA CYS A 74 -6.93 -23.36 -7.96
C CYS A 74 -5.52 -23.83 -7.58
N PRO A 75 -4.48 -23.00 -7.74
CA PRO A 75 -3.11 -23.38 -7.38
C PRO A 75 -2.94 -23.75 -5.89
N GLY A 76 -3.83 -23.22 -5.04
CA GLY A 76 -3.81 -23.47 -3.60
C GLY A 76 -4.40 -24.81 -3.16
N CYS A 77 -5.49 -25.25 -3.79
CA CYS A 77 -6.22 -26.44 -3.32
C CYS A 77 -6.48 -27.50 -4.40
N GLY A 78 -6.14 -27.22 -5.66
CA GLY A 78 -6.38 -28.10 -6.80
C GLY A 78 -7.83 -28.15 -7.28
N GLU A 79 -8.76 -27.48 -6.61
CA GLU A 79 -10.18 -27.50 -6.96
C GLU A 79 -10.52 -26.42 -8.00
N GLU A 80 -11.59 -26.64 -8.76
CA GLU A 80 -12.09 -25.67 -9.73
C GLU A 80 -12.54 -24.36 -9.05
N LEU A 81 -12.17 -23.21 -9.63
CA LEU A 81 -12.70 -21.91 -9.20
C LEU A 81 -14.10 -21.66 -9.77
N VAL A 82 -14.29 -22.01 -11.04
CA VAL A 82 -15.52 -21.82 -11.80
C VAL A 82 -15.94 -23.18 -12.35
N SER A 83 -17.19 -23.57 -12.14
CA SER A 83 -17.72 -24.82 -12.69
C SER A 83 -17.71 -24.76 -14.22
N ILE A 84 -16.93 -25.64 -14.87
CA ILE A 84 -16.85 -25.71 -16.33
C ILE A 84 -18.03 -26.53 -16.85
N GLY A 85 -18.99 -25.90 -17.53
CA GLY A 85 -20.16 -26.60 -18.09
C GLY A 85 -21.42 -25.74 -18.13
N GLU A 86 -22.59 -26.39 -18.19
CA GLU A 86 -23.86 -25.69 -18.01
C GLU A 86 -23.88 -25.03 -16.63
N ALA A 87 -24.18 -23.72 -16.61
CA ALA A 87 -24.30 -22.98 -15.36
C ALA A 87 -25.33 -23.69 -14.48
N PRO A 88 -24.99 -24.00 -13.22
CA PRO A 88 -25.94 -24.65 -12.33
C PRO A 88 -27.26 -23.88 -12.28
N SER A 89 -28.36 -24.61 -12.15
CA SER A 89 -29.72 -24.05 -12.28
C SER A 89 -30.02 -22.89 -11.31
N TRP A 90 -29.22 -22.80 -10.24
CA TRP A 90 -29.27 -21.84 -9.15
C TRP A 90 -28.32 -20.64 -9.30
N SER A 91 -27.49 -20.57 -10.34
CA SER A 91 -26.56 -19.45 -10.52
C SER A 91 -27.33 -18.12 -10.61
N GLY A 92 -27.07 -17.21 -9.66
CA GLY A 92 -27.80 -15.93 -9.52
C GLY A 92 -29.15 -15.99 -8.80
N LYS A 93 -29.67 -17.16 -8.43
CA LYS A 93 -30.96 -17.32 -7.70
C LYS A 93 -30.80 -17.58 -6.20
N GLY A 94 -29.60 -17.96 -5.77
CA GLY A 94 -29.30 -18.26 -4.37
C GLY A 94 -29.54 -19.73 -4.01
N THR A 95 -29.09 -20.12 -2.81
CA THR A 95 -28.98 -21.54 -2.41
C THR A 95 -30.32 -22.23 -2.14
N MET A 96 -31.42 -21.48 -2.05
CA MET A 96 -32.76 -22.05 -1.82
C MET A 96 -33.33 -22.75 -3.06
N TYR A 97 -32.75 -22.51 -4.24
CA TYR A 97 -33.20 -23.10 -5.51
C TYR A 97 -32.32 -24.28 -5.95
N LEU A 98 -31.50 -24.81 -5.05
CA LEU A 98 -30.72 -26.01 -5.30
C LEU A 98 -31.69 -27.21 -5.43
N THR A 99 -31.54 -27.98 -6.51
CA THR A 99 -32.11 -29.31 -6.58
C THR A 99 -31.54 -30.19 -5.46
N ALA A 100 -32.20 -31.30 -5.15
CA ALA A 100 -31.71 -32.23 -4.14
C ALA A 100 -30.29 -32.76 -4.47
N GLU A 101 -30.02 -32.98 -5.76
CA GLU A 101 -28.71 -33.40 -6.25
C GLU A 101 -27.64 -32.31 -6.08
N GLU A 102 -27.92 -31.07 -6.49
CA GLU A 102 -27.00 -29.95 -6.32
C GLU A 102 -26.75 -29.63 -4.83
N GLN A 103 -27.78 -29.78 -3.98
CA GLN A 103 -27.66 -29.64 -2.54
C GLN A 103 -26.77 -30.73 -1.93
N ALA A 104 -26.88 -31.97 -2.41
CA ALA A 104 -26.03 -33.07 -1.98
C ALA A 104 -24.57 -32.84 -2.41
N ALA A 105 -24.33 -32.44 -3.67
CA ALA A 105 -23.00 -32.12 -4.19
C ALA A 105 -22.34 -30.97 -3.41
N ARG A 106 -23.09 -29.89 -3.13
CA ARG A 106 -22.61 -28.77 -2.30
C ARG A 106 -22.29 -29.20 -0.87
N THR A 107 -23.12 -30.07 -0.28
CA THR A 107 -22.89 -30.58 1.08
C THR A 107 -21.64 -31.46 1.13
N ALA A 108 -21.42 -32.29 0.11
CA ALA A 108 -20.20 -33.09 -0.04
C ALA A 108 -18.95 -32.21 -0.22
N ALA A 109 -18.99 -31.19 -1.08
CA ALA A 109 -17.89 -30.26 -1.29
C ALA A 109 -17.55 -29.45 -0.02
N GLU A 110 -18.56 -28.99 0.72
CA GLU A 110 -18.40 -28.32 2.00
C GLU A 110 -17.83 -29.27 3.07
N GLN A 111 -18.18 -30.55 3.04
CA GLN A 111 -17.61 -31.57 3.94
C GLN A 111 -16.14 -31.86 3.59
N ALA A 112 -15.81 -32.04 2.32
CA ALA A 112 -14.43 -32.18 1.85
C ALA A 112 -13.58 -30.95 2.21
N PHE A 113 -14.12 -29.74 2.08
CA PHE A 113 -13.46 -28.52 2.55
C PHE A 113 -13.17 -28.57 4.05
N LYS A 114 -14.13 -29.01 4.87
CA LYS A 114 -13.94 -29.15 6.33
C LYS A 114 -12.92 -30.22 6.69
N GLU A 115 -12.83 -31.30 5.93
CA GLU A 115 -11.84 -32.36 6.13
C GLU A 115 -10.43 -31.89 5.76
N ARG A 116 -10.29 -31.06 4.71
CA ARG A 116 -9.03 -30.41 4.34
C ARG A 116 -8.66 -29.25 5.28
N HIS A 117 -9.65 -28.61 5.89
CA HIS A 117 -9.49 -27.44 6.74
C HIS A 117 -10.17 -27.59 8.12
N PRO A 118 -9.87 -28.66 8.90
CA PRO A 118 -10.61 -28.98 10.13
C PRO A 118 -10.45 -27.95 11.25
N TYR A 119 -9.46 -27.07 11.12
CA TYR A 119 -9.10 -26.04 12.09
C TYR A 119 -8.76 -24.70 11.43
N CYS A 120 -9.09 -24.48 10.15
CA CYS A 120 -8.71 -23.25 9.46
C CYS A 120 -9.65 -22.09 9.83
N HIS A 121 -9.10 -21.05 10.46
CA HIS A 121 -9.85 -19.82 10.79
C HIS A 121 -9.68 -18.73 9.71
N ALA A 122 -9.10 -19.07 8.55
CA ALA A 122 -9.07 -18.15 7.44
C ALA A 122 -10.50 -17.88 6.95
N GLY A 123 -10.72 -16.71 6.36
CA GLY A 123 -11.95 -16.47 5.61
C GLY A 123 -12.12 -17.52 4.53
N ARG A 124 -13.36 -17.76 4.10
CA ARG A 124 -13.66 -18.58 2.92
C ARG A 124 -14.24 -17.71 1.84
N TRP A 125 -14.00 -18.08 0.60
CA TRP A 125 -14.60 -17.44 -0.56
C TRP A 125 -15.01 -18.51 -1.58
N SER A 126 -15.95 -18.19 -2.46
CA SER A 126 -16.42 -19.07 -3.52
C SER A 126 -16.93 -18.22 -4.66
N MET A 127 -16.79 -18.70 -5.90
CA MET A 127 -17.40 -18.05 -7.06
C MET A 127 -18.91 -18.27 -7.07
N ALA A 128 -19.66 -17.31 -7.59
CA ALA A 128 -21.09 -17.48 -7.82
C ALA A 128 -21.32 -18.69 -8.76
N GLY A 129 -22.17 -19.63 -8.34
CA GLY A 129 -22.41 -20.87 -9.09
C GLY A 129 -21.43 -22.01 -8.80
N SER A 130 -20.34 -21.79 -8.06
CA SER A 130 -19.45 -22.88 -7.64
C SER A 130 -19.98 -23.56 -6.36
N ALA A 131 -19.92 -24.89 -6.32
CA ALA A 131 -20.19 -25.69 -5.12
C ALA A 131 -18.96 -25.74 -4.18
N VAL A 132 -17.78 -25.40 -4.69
CA VAL A 132 -16.50 -25.48 -3.98
C VAL A 132 -16.24 -24.21 -3.18
N SER A 133 -15.84 -24.39 -1.93
CA SER A 133 -15.30 -23.31 -1.10
C SER A 133 -13.77 -23.29 -1.18
N HIS A 134 -13.22 -22.09 -1.27
CA HIS A 134 -11.80 -21.80 -1.27
C HIS A 134 -11.39 -21.12 0.03
N CYS A 135 -10.23 -21.48 0.55
CA CYS A 135 -9.72 -20.94 1.80
C CYS A 135 -8.93 -19.66 1.51
N GLY A 136 -9.27 -18.53 2.13
CA GLY A 136 -8.63 -17.24 1.92
C GLY A 136 -7.17 -17.15 2.36
N ARG A 137 -6.57 -18.25 2.84
CA ARG A 137 -5.16 -18.35 3.20
C ARG A 137 -4.33 -19.15 2.18
N CYS A 138 -4.80 -20.33 1.78
CA CYS A 138 -4.07 -21.15 0.81
C CYS A 138 -4.53 -20.90 -0.63
N CYS A 139 -5.76 -20.44 -0.85
CA CYS A 139 -6.31 -20.19 -2.18
C CYS A 139 -6.25 -18.67 -2.48
N PRO A 140 -5.51 -18.24 -3.52
CA PRO A 140 -5.47 -16.85 -3.95
C PRO A 140 -6.86 -16.39 -4.37
N PRO A 141 -7.29 -15.15 -4.03
CA PRO A 141 -8.59 -14.65 -4.42
C PRO A 141 -8.74 -14.65 -5.94
N SER A 142 -9.96 -14.89 -6.42
CA SER A 142 -10.26 -14.93 -7.84
C SER A 142 -9.79 -13.64 -8.55
N PRO A 143 -9.06 -13.73 -9.67
CA PRO A 143 -8.75 -12.57 -10.49
C PRO A 143 -10.04 -11.90 -10.98
N MET A 144 -10.10 -10.59 -10.87
CA MET A 144 -11.21 -9.81 -11.42
C MET A 144 -11.15 -9.81 -12.95
N SER A 145 -12.30 -9.78 -13.62
CA SER A 145 -12.32 -9.63 -15.07
C SER A 145 -11.82 -8.25 -15.50
N PRO A 146 -11.29 -8.09 -16.73
CA PRO A 146 -10.91 -6.79 -17.25
C PRO A 146 -12.06 -5.78 -17.13
N ASP A 147 -13.29 -6.23 -17.34
CA ASP A 147 -14.50 -5.42 -17.25
C ASP A 147 -14.84 -5.01 -15.82
N GLN A 148 -14.69 -5.93 -14.85
CA GLN A 148 -14.87 -5.64 -13.43
C GLN A 148 -13.83 -4.62 -12.95
N ILE A 149 -12.56 -4.80 -13.33
CA ILE A 149 -11.48 -3.86 -13.03
C ILE A 149 -11.83 -2.49 -13.61
N ARG A 150 -12.22 -2.42 -14.90
CA ARG A 150 -12.65 -1.16 -15.53
C ARG A 150 -13.82 -0.50 -14.80
N ARG A 151 -14.85 -1.25 -14.41
CA ARG A 151 -16.03 -0.70 -13.68
C ARG A 151 -15.66 -0.20 -12.29
N ILE A 152 -14.85 -0.94 -11.54
CA ILE A 152 -14.38 -0.51 -10.21
C ILE A 152 -13.52 0.74 -10.36
N SER A 153 -12.58 0.76 -11.31
CA SER A 153 -11.80 1.95 -11.62
C SER A 153 -12.69 3.14 -11.98
N GLN A 154 -13.76 2.95 -12.77
CA GLN A 154 -14.73 4.01 -13.10
C GLN A 154 -15.51 4.51 -11.89
N ILE A 155 -15.88 3.65 -10.94
CA ILE A 155 -16.57 4.06 -9.71
C ILE A 155 -15.63 4.89 -8.83
N LEU A 156 -14.40 4.41 -8.65
CA LEU A 156 -13.39 5.11 -7.85
C LEU A 156 -13.02 6.46 -8.49
N GLN A 157 -12.79 6.50 -9.81
CA GLN A 157 -12.51 7.73 -10.55
C GLN A 157 -13.72 8.66 -10.60
N GLY A 158 -14.91 8.15 -10.91
CA GLY A 158 -16.12 8.94 -11.04
C GLY A 158 -16.52 9.63 -9.73
N SER A 159 -16.38 8.94 -8.59
CA SER A 159 -16.62 9.55 -7.28
C SER A 159 -15.61 10.67 -6.97
N ALA A 160 -14.34 10.45 -7.30
CA ALA A 160 -13.26 11.39 -7.05
C ALA A 160 -13.36 12.62 -7.99
N GLU A 161 -13.61 12.39 -9.28
CA GLU A 161 -13.91 13.43 -10.28
C GLU A 161 -15.13 14.25 -9.89
N GLU A 162 -16.19 13.61 -9.41
CA GLU A 162 -17.41 14.31 -9.02
C GLU A 162 -17.19 15.18 -7.77
N LEU A 163 -16.40 14.72 -6.80
CA LEU A 163 -15.98 15.53 -5.66
C LEU A 163 -15.16 16.75 -6.10
N VAL A 164 -14.23 16.58 -7.05
CA VAL A 164 -13.45 17.70 -7.60
C VAL A 164 -14.34 18.65 -8.41
N ARG A 165 -15.23 18.14 -9.26
CA ARG A 165 -16.20 18.96 -10.01
C ARG A 165 -17.13 19.70 -9.07
N LYS A 166 -17.57 19.07 -7.97
CA LYS A 166 -18.37 19.69 -6.93
C LYS A 166 -17.61 20.81 -6.21
N ALA A 167 -16.39 20.56 -5.75
CA ALA A 167 -15.52 21.57 -5.14
C ALA A 167 -15.27 22.76 -6.08
N ARG A 168 -15.13 22.49 -7.39
CA ARG A 168 -15.02 23.54 -8.42
C ARG A 168 -16.31 24.33 -8.62
N ARG A 169 -17.49 23.70 -8.55
CA ARG A 169 -18.80 24.37 -8.71
C ARG A 169 -19.20 25.19 -7.49
N GLU A 170 -18.93 24.68 -6.31
CA GLU A 170 -19.46 25.21 -5.04
C GLU A 170 -18.44 26.11 -4.32
N GLY A 171 -17.18 26.09 -4.75
CA GLY A 171 -16.08 26.65 -3.96
C GLY A 171 -15.71 25.69 -2.84
N THR A 172 -14.50 25.85 -2.32
CA THR A 172 -13.92 24.89 -1.38
C THR A 172 -14.30 25.32 0.03
N ASN A 173 -14.98 24.47 0.81
CA ASN A 173 -15.22 24.70 2.25
C ASN A 173 -13.95 24.47 3.10
N TYR A 174 -12.78 24.69 2.50
CA TYR A 174 -11.51 24.48 3.15
C TYR A 174 -11.29 25.55 4.22
N GLU A 175 -11.23 25.11 5.47
CA GLU A 175 -10.81 25.95 6.59
C GLU A 175 -9.30 26.10 6.56
N ARG A 176 -8.83 27.34 6.72
CA ARG A 176 -7.40 27.65 6.70
C ARG A 176 -6.67 26.89 7.81
N HIS A 177 -5.72 26.07 7.42
CA HIS A 177 -4.89 25.30 8.36
C HIS A 177 -3.83 26.18 9.04
N GLU A 178 -3.45 25.86 10.27
CA GLU A 178 -2.50 26.66 11.07
C GLU A 178 -1.12 26.82 10.40
N SER A 179 -0.65 25.79 9.72
CA SER A 179 0.62 25.77 8.98
C SER A 179 0.55 26.47 7.61
N GLU A 180 -0.62 26.99 7.20
CA GLU A 180 -0.78 27.67 5.92
C GLU A 180 -0.30 29.12 5.97
N ARG A 181 0.79 29.39 5.24
CA ARG A 181 1.39 30.73 5.12
C ARG A 181 2.04 30.94 3.76
N ARG A 182 2.25 32.20 3.39
CA ARG A 182 2.98 32.55 2.16
C ARG A 182 4.45 32.15 2.31
N LEU A 183 4.95 31.35 1.37
CA LEU A 183 6.34 30.90 1.36
C LEU A 183 7.22 31.82 0.49
N PRO A 184 8.52 31.98 0.82
CA PRO A 184 9.44 32.80 0.03
C PRO A 184 9.61 32.24 -1.39
N GLY A 185 10.00 33.08 -2.33
CA GLY A 185 10.09 32.73 -3.75
C GLY A 185 8.73 32.67 -4.47
N ARG A 186 8.76 32.33 -5.75
CA ARG A 186 7.56 32.21 -6.60
C ARG A 186 7.25 30.74 -6.88
N ALA A 187 5.96 30.43 -7.05
CA ALA A 187 5.56 29.13 -7.60
C ALA A 187 6.15 28.94 -9.00
N ARG A 188 6.39 27.69 -9.39
CA ARG A 188 6.85 27.39 -10.75
C ARG A 188 5.78 27.83 -11.76
N PRO A 189 6.14 28.18 -13.01
CA PRO A 189 5.13 28.49 -14.02
C PRO A 189 4.20 27.30 -14.25
N VAL A 190 2.88 27.54 -14.29
CA VAL A 190 1.85 26.49 -14.48
C VAL A 190 2.17 25.62 -15.70
N ALA A 191 2.53 26.24 -16.81
CA ALA A 191 2.83 25.55 -18.06
C ALA A 191 3.98 24.54 -17.95
N VAL A 192 4.98 24.82 -17.11
CA VAL A 192 6.12 23.91 -16.89
C VAL A 192 5.66 22.70 -16.08
N VAL A 193 4.95 22.94 -14.98
CA VAL A 193 4.45 21.86 -14.09
C VAL A 193 3.44 20.97 -14.80
N LEU A 194 2.56 21.57 -15.61
CA LEU A 194 1.55 20.84 -16.39
C LEU A 194 2.21 19.94 -17.44
N ARG A 195 3.24 20.43 -18.14
CA ARG A 195 3.98 19.65 -19.12
C ARG A 195 4.67 18.45 -18.46
N GLU A 196 5.44 18.68 -17.40
CA GLU A 196 6.15 17.60 -16.67
C GLU A 196 5.18 16.55 -16.11
N TYR A 197 4.02 17.00 -15.60
CA TYR A 197 2.98 16.10 -15.12
C TYR A 197 2.44 15.21 -16.25
N ASN A 198 2.09 15.81 -17.39
CA ASN A 198 1.55 15.09 -18.52
C ASN A 198 2.56 14.12 -19.16
N GLU A 199 3.84 14.49 -19.19
CA GLU A 199 4.94 13.62 -19.64
C GLU A 199 5.06 12.38 -18.74
N ARG A 200 5.21 12.57 -17.42
CA ARG A 200 5.29 11.45 -16.45
C ARG A 200 4.03 10.58 -16.46
N ARG A 201 2.86 11.20 -16.61
CA ARG A 201 1.59 10.49 -16.73
C ARG A 201 1.56 9.65 -18.00
N ALA A 202 1.99 10.19 -19.14
CA ALA A 202 2.04 9.46 -20.40
C ALA A 202 3.01 8.27 -20.32
N GLU A 203 4.20 8.47 -19.74
CA GLU A 203 5.18 7.40 -19.48
C GLU A 203 4.59 6.30 -18.60
N ALA A 204 3.98 6.66 -17.46
CA ALA A 204 3.38 5.70 -16.54
C ALA A 204 2.22 4.91 -17.20
N LEU A 205 1.38 5.58 -17.99
CA LEU A 205 0.28 4.94 -18.72
C LEU A 205 0.77 4.09 -19.90
N ALA A 206 1.94 4.37 -20.46
CA ALA A 206 2.56 3.57 -21.51
C ALA A 206 3.28 2.33 -20.94
N ALA A 207 3.84 2.44 -19.73
CA ALA A 207 4.48 1.33 -19.02
C ALA A 207 3.46 0.28 -18.53
N GLY A 208 2.22 0.69 -18.21
CA GLY A 208 1.15 -0.23 -17.80
C GLY A 208 0.67 -1.14 -18.94
N LYS A 209 0.66 -2.46 -18.72
CA LYS A 209 0.16 -3.47 -19.67
C LYS A 209 -1.25 -3.94 -19.27
N GLY A 210 -2.08 -4.27 -20.26
CA GLY A 210 -3.36 -4.95 -20.04
C GLY A 210 -4.28 -4.30 -19.00
N GLU A 211 -4.72 -5.09 -18.02
CA GLU A 211 -5.66 -4.73 -16.95
C GLU A 211 -5.10 -3.69 -15.97
N ASP A 212 -3.78 -3.65 -15.75
CA ASP A 212 -3.11 -2.68 -14.86
C ASP A 212 -3.28 -1.24 -15.34
N ARG A 213 -3.51 -1.04 -16.64
CA ARG A 213 -3.67 0.30 -17.20
C ARG A 213 -4.87 1.05 -16.63
N ALA A 214 -5.95 0.35 -16.25
CA ALA A 214 -7.12 0.96 -15.62
C ALA A 214 -6.82 1.40 -14.17
N LEU A 215 -6.09 0.58 -13.42
CA LEU A 215 -5.61 0.92 -12.08
C LEU A 215 -4.62 2.09 -12.13
N MET A 216 -3.71 2.09 -13.12
CA MET A 216 -2.74 3.16 -13.33
C MET A 216 -3.42 4.51 -13.63
N ARG A 217 -4.55 4.53 -14.37
CA ARG A 217 -5.33 5.77 -14.54
C ARG A 217 -5.85 6.33 -13.22
N SER A 218 -6.15 5.48 -12.24
CA SER A 218 -6.54 5.93 -10.89
C SER A 218 -5.36 6.53 -10.12
N SER A 219 -4.16 5.97 -10.29
CA SER A 219 -2.94 6.48 -9.63
C SER A 219 -2.37 7.73 -10.30
N PHE A 220 -2.71 7.97 -11.58
CA PHE A 220 -2.31 9.13 -12.36
C PHE A 220 -3.55 9.85 -12.93
N PRO A 221 -4.22 10.68 -12.11
CA PRO A 221 -5.44 11.40 -12.48
C PRO A 221 -5.27 12.29 -13.73
N ASP A 222 -6.36 12.83 -14.26
CA ASP A 222 -6.24 13.91 -15.24
C ASP A 222 -5.73 15.21 -14.57
N ALA A 223 -5.02 16.04 -15.32
CA ALA A 223 -4.37 17.25 -14.79
C ALA A 223 -5.36 18.26 -14.18
N GLU A 224 -6.61 18.25 -14.64
CA GLU A 224 -7.70 19.04 -14.05
C GLU A 224 -8.00 18.64 -12.60
N LEU A 225 -7.67 17.42 -12.19
CA LEU A 225 -7.96 16.94 -10.85
C LEU A 225 -6.81 17.22 -9.86
N MET A 226 -5.71 17.78 -10.36
CA MET A 226 -4.52 18.02 -9.56
C MET A 226 -4.52 19.43 -8.96
N PHE A 227 -4.21 19.52 -7.67
CA PHE A 227 -3.99 20.78 -6.97
C PHE A 227 -2.51 20.95 -6.62
N ARG A 228 -2.03 22.19 -6.70
CA ARG A 228 -0.63 22.56 -6.49
C ARG A 228 -0.43 23.14 -5.10
N TRP A 229 0.56 22.61 -4.40
CA TRP A 229 1.02 23.11 -3.12
C TRP A 229 2.51 23.43 -3.19
N ARG A 230 2.92 24.46 -2.46
CA ARG A 230 4.33 24.63 -2.09
C ARG A 230 4.46 24.27 -0.63
N MET A 231 5.47 23.48 -0.29
CA MET A 231 5.74 23.06 1.08
C MET A 231 7.14 23.48 1.46
N GLN A 232 7.28 24.06 2.65
CA GLN A 232 8.57 24.26 3.29
C GLN A 232 8.85 23.07 4.20
N LEU A 233 10.02 22.47 4.03
CA LEU A 233 10.50 21.35 4.83
C LEU A 233 11.35 21.84 6.00
N GLY A 234 11.58 20.97 7.00
CA GLY A 234 12.39 21.27 8.19
C GLY A 234 13.81 21.74 7.87
N CYS A 235 14.41 21.19 6.81
CA CYS A 235 15.71 21.64 6.26
C CYS A 235 15.69 23.03 5.60
N GLY A 236 14.52 23.66 5.46
CA GLY A 236 14.35 24.98 4.84
C GLY A 236 13.98 24.96 3.36
N ASP A 237 14.18 23.82 2.68
CA ASP A 237 13.84 23.68 1.26
C ASP A 237 12.35 23.86 1.00
N ILE A 238 12.05 24.43 -0.16
CA ILE A 238 10.68 24.58 -0.66
C ILE A 238 10.49 23.71 -1.87
N VAL A 239 9.63 22.71 -1.72
CA VAL A 239 9.23 21.81 -2.80
C VAL A 239 7.83 22.14 -3.28
N GLU A 240 7.58 21.93 -4.57
CA GLU A 240 6.25 22.03 -5.14
C GLU A 240 5.73 20.63 -5.43
N ILE A 241 4.53 20.32 -4.92
CA ILE A 241 3.90 19.00 -5.05
C ILE A 241 2.50 19.12 -5.65
N LEU A 242 2.02 17.98 -6.15
CA LEU A 242 0.68 17.82 -6.68
C LEU A 242 -0.10 16.83 -5.82
N THR A 243 -1.34 17.18 -5.47
CA THR A 243 -2.28 16.28 -4.78
C THR A 243 -3.54 16.13 -5.61
N PHE A 244 -4.27 15.05 -5.35
CA PHE A 244 -5.62 14.91 -5.87
C PHE A 244 -6.58 15.79 -5.06
N GLY A 245 -7.23 16.75 -5.73
CA GLY A 245 -8.09 17.72 -5.06
C GLY A 245 -7.34 18.67 -4.12
N ASP A 246 -8.09 19.55 -3.47
CA ASP A 246 -7.57 20.63 -2.61
C ASP A 246 -8.14 20.61 -1.18
N ASP A 247 -8.87 19.55 -0.86
CA ASP A 247 -9.53 19.31 0.41
C ASP A 247 -8.57 18.82 1.50
N ARG A 248 -7.45 18.21 1.11
CA ARG A 248 -6.47 17.64 2.03
C ARG A 248 -5.14 18.38 1.97
N PRO A 249 -4.76 19.12 3.02
CA PRO A 249 -3.47 19.78 3.05
C PRO A 249 -2.34 18.75 3.14
N PRO A 250 -1.13 19.09 2.69
CA PRO A 250 -0.03 18.14 2.67
C PRO A 250 0.39 17.60 4.04
N THR A 251 0.10 18.34 5.11
CA THR A 251 0.33 17.94 6.51
C THR A 251 -0.58 16.80 6.98
N ASP A 252 -1.76 16.66 6.38
CA ASP A 252 -2.71 15.58 6.69
C ASP A 252 -2.50 14.32 5.86
N MET A 253 -1.63 14.38 4.86
CA MET A 253 -1.34 13.25 3.99
C MET A 253 -0.34 12.29 4.63
N THR A 254 -0.53 10.99 4.36
CA THR A 254 0.48 9.97 4.60
C THR A 254 1.23 9.73 3.30
N TRP A 255 2.40 10.32 3.22
CA TRP A 255 3.31 10.14 2.09
C TRP A 255 4.02 8.79 2.19
N SER A 256 4.57 8.31 1.08
CA SER A 256 5.42 7.12 1.10
C SER A 256 6.60 7.27 0.15
N TRP A 257 7.70 6.59 0.46
CA TRP A 257 8.88 6.50 -0.38
C TRP A 257 9.44 5.08 -0.33
N GLY A 258 9.73 4.49 -1.49
CA GLY A 258 10.23 3.11 -1.55
C GLY A 258 9.27 2.09 -0.92
N GLY A 259 7.96 2.35 -0.95
CA GLY A 259 6.95 1.52 -0.29
C GLY A 259 6.82 1.70 1.23
N SER A 260 7.66 2.54 1.84
CA SER A 260 7.61 2.85 3.27
C SER A 260 6.78 4.10 3.53
N PRO A 261 5.77 4.07 4.41
CA PRO A 261 5.03 5.27 4.80
C PRO A 261 5.91 6.21 5.62
N LEU A 262 5.86 7.50 5.32
CA LEU A 262 6.51 8.54 6.12
C LEU A 262 5.66 8.89 7.34
N ARG A 263 6.26 9.57 8.32
CA ARG A 263 5.51 10.14 9.44
C ARG A 263 4.46 11.11 8.92
N LYS A 264 3.32 11.17 9.62
CA LYS A 264 2.27 12.14 9.30
C LYS A 264 2.88 13.55 9.36
N GLY A 265 2.64 14.34 8.32
CA GLY A 265 3.19 15.69 8.21
C GLY A 265 4.67 15.75 7.84
N ALA A 266 5.26 14.67 7.32
CA ALA A 266 6.63 14.66 6.79
C ALA A 266 6.66 14.41 5.28
N TYR A 267 7.75 14.82 4.63
CA TYR A 267 8.00 14.63 3.20
C TYR A 267 9.49 14.41 2.92
N ILE A 268 9.83 13.91 1.73
CA ILE A 268 11.23 13.65 1.34
C ILE A 268 11.86 14.91 0.73
N CYS A 269 13.01 15.31 1.28
CA CYS A 269 13.88 16.32 0.67
C CYS A 269 15.00 15.64 -0.10
N THR A 270 15.03 15.70 -1.43
CA THR A 270 16.09 15.04 -2.21
C THR A 270 17.42 15.79 -2.24
N THR A 271 17.44 17.06 -1.81
CA THR A 271 18.64 17.92 -1.83
C THR A 271 19.44 17.80 -0.54
N HIS A 272 18.76 17.64 0.59
CA HIS A 272 19.36 17.63 1.91
C HIS A 272 19.12 16.30 2.60
N ARG A 273 20.20 15.73 3.11
CA ARG A 273 20.18 14.57 4.00
C ARG A 273 20.20 15.07 5.45
N SER A 274 19.49 14.39 6.33
CA SER A 274 19.64 14.54 7.77
C SER A 274 21.12 14.38 8.11
N PRO A 275 21.74 15.35 8.82
CA PRO A 275 23.14 15.27 9.19
C PRO A 275 23.42 14.11 10.15
N GLU A 276 22.41 13.69 10.90
CA GLU A 276 22.43 12.46 11.66
C GLU A 276 21.95 11.32 10.75
N THR A 277 22.89 10.57 10.17
CA THR A 277 22.57 9.34 9.44
C THR A 277 21.88 8.38 10.40
N PRO A 278 20.60 8.06 10.20
CA PRO A 278 19.86 7.23 11.13
C PRO A 278 20.20 5.77 10.84
N TYR A 279 21.29 5.29 11.43
CA TYR A 279 21.49 3.85 11.56
C TYR A 279 20.39 3.32 12.47
N GLN A 280 19.67 2.31 11.97
CA GLN A 280 18.56 1.68 12.67
C GLN A 280 18.84 0.19 12.75
N ALA A 281 18.49 -0.42 13.88
CA ALA A 281 18.60 -1.85 14.01
C ALA A 281 17.63 -2.54 13.05
N VAL A 282 18.07 -3.65 12.47
CA VAL A 282 17.22 -4.54 11.69
C VAL A 282 16.29 -5.26 12.65
N SER A 283 15.04 -4.79 12.73
CA SER A 283 14.02 -5.45 13.55
C SER A 283 13.59 -6.79 12.96
N ARG A 284 13.65 -6.93 11.62
CA ARG A 284 13.14 -8.11 10.93
C ARG A 284 13.64 -8.26 9.49
N TYR A 285 13.92 -9.49 9.09
CA TYR A 285 14.09 -9.90 7.69
C TYR A 285 12.76 -10.35 7.08
N LEU A 286 12.40 -9.82 5.90
CA LEU A 286 11.10 -10.05 5.28
C LEU A 286 11.19 -11.01 4.09
N THR A 287 11.68 -10.52 2.96
CA THR A 287 11.76 -11.25 1.70
C THR A 287 13.21 -11.35 1.26
N ARG A 288 13.56 -12.46 0.63
CA ARG A 288 14.88 -12.71 0.07
C ARG A 288 14.78 -12.86 -1.44
N SER A 289 15.66 -12.17 -2.15
CA SER A 289 16.01 -12.46 -3.53
C SER A 289 17.51 -12.72 -3.64
N THR A 290 17.97 -13.06 -4.84
CA THR A 290 19.39 -13.08 -5.18
C THR A 290 19.73 -11.81 -5.94
N LEU A 291 20.95 -11.33 -5.78
CA LEU A 291 21.50 -10.22 -6.55
C LEU A 291 22.88 -10.64 -7.06
N ASP A 292 23.08 -10.58 -8.37
CA ASP A 292 24.39 -10.77 -8.96
C ASP A 292 25.13 -9.44 -8.92
N LEU A 293 26.20 -9.40 -8.12
CA LEU A 293 27.06 -8.24 -8.04
C LEU A 293 28.13 -8.37 -9.10
N GLU A 294 28.17 -7.40 -10.01
CA GLU A 294 29.24 -7.30 -10.99
C GLU A 294 30.56 -7.09 -10.26
N GLY A 295 31.62 -7.72 -10.77
CA GLY A 295 32.96 -7.53 -10.24
C GLY A 295 33.39 -6.08 -10.44
N ASP A 296 34.10 -5.54 -9.45
CA ASP A 296 34.68 -4.21 -9.53
C ASP A 296 36.20 -4.33 -9.39
N GLU A 297 36.91 -4.23 -10.52
CA GLU A 297 38.38 -4.31 -10.57
C GLU A 297 39.05 -3.23 -9.72
N ARG A 298 38.41 -2.06 -9.52
CA ARG A 298 38.96 -0.97 -8.68
C ARG A 298 38.87 -1.32 -7.20
N LEU A 299 37.85 -2.08 -6.82
CA LEU A 299 37.66 -2.59 -5.46
C LEU A 299 38.26 -4.00 -5.27
N ARG A 300 38.83 -4.59 -6.33
CA ARG A 300 39.29 -6.00 -6.37
C ARG A 300 38.21 -6.98 -5.91
N ARG A 301 36.97 -6.73 -6.29
CA ARG A 301 35.83 -7.58 -5.97
C ARG A 301 35.53 -8.47 -7.15
N ASP A 302 35.61 -9.79 -6.96
CA ASP A 302 35.17 -10.75 -7.96
C ASP A 302 33.63 -10.73 -8.10
N PRO A 303 33.07 -11.02 -9.28
CA PRO A 303 31.63 -11.17 -9.42
C PRO A 303 31.11 -12.27 -8.48
N GLU A 304 30.05 -11.96 -7.74
CA GLU A 304 29.47 -12.89 -6.78
C GLU A 304 27.94 -12.75 -6.71
N THR A 305 27.26 -13.89 -6.53
CA THR A 305 25.82 -13.91 -6.24
C THR A 305 25.61 -13.85 -4.74
N VAL A 306 24.89 -12.84 -4.28
CA VAL A 306 24.62 -12.61 -2.85
C VAL A 306 23.15 -12.78 -2.51
N GLY A 307 22.86 -13.00 -1.22
CA GLY A 307 21.50 -12.89 -0.69
C GLY A 307 21.12 -11.41 -0.54
N TYR A 308 20.06 -10.98 -1.21
CA TYR A 308 19.50 -9.62 -1.11
C TYR A 308 18.20 -9.66 -0.32
N TRP A 309 18.23 -9.09 0.88
CA TRP A 309 17.09 -9.11 1.79
C TRP A 309 16.39 -7.77 1.83
N THR A 310 15.07 -7.77 1.74
CA THR A 310 14.26 -6.66 2.24
C THR A 310 14.13 -6.80 3.75
N VAL A 311 14.53 -5.77 4.48
CA VAL A 311 14.53 -5.71 5.93
C VAL A 311 13.61 -4.62 6.44
N LYS A 312 12.99 -4.83 7.61
CA LYS A 312 12.25 -3.82 8.35
C LYS A 312 13.11 -3.31 9.49
N LEU A 313 13.25 -1.99 9.57
CA LEU A 313 14.04 -1.30 10.58
C LEU A 313 13.18 -0.93 11.79
N GLU A 314 13.82 -0.67 12.93
CA GLU A 314 13.12 -0.24 14.16
C GLU A 314 12.32 1.05 13.98
N CYS A 315 12.78 1.97 13.12
CA CYS A 315 12.01 3.16 12.75
C CYS A 315 10.72 2.85 11.97
N GLY A 316 10.50 1.59 11.57
CA GLY A 316 9.32 1.11 10.85
C GLY A 316 9.46 1.07 9.34
N HIS A 317 10.48 1.72 8.77
CA HIS A 317 10.75 1.72 7.34
C HIS A 317 11.36 0.41 6.84
N LEU A 318 11.23 0.20 5.54
CA LEU A 318 11.87 -0.88 4.80
C LEU A 318 13.18 -0.40 4.20
N ASP A 319 14.15 -1.30 4.17
CA ASP A 319 15.43 -1.10 3.49
C ASP A 319 15.95 -2.45 2.97
N HIS A 320 17.18 -2.46 2.45
CA HIS A 320 17.80 -3.66 1.93
C HIS A 320 19.14 -3.96 2.60
N GLN A 321 19.41 -5.25 2.75
CA GLN A 321 20.69 -5.73 3.25
C GLN A 321 21.22 -6.85 2.37
N ILE A 322 22.51 -6.77 2.06
CA ILE A 322 23.25 -7.80 1.34
C ILE A 322 23.87 -8.74 2.37
N THR A 323 23.81 -10.04 2.09
CA THR A 323 24.28 -11.14 2.96
C THR A 323 24.95 -12.22 2.11
N PRO A 324 25.82 -13.08 2.69
CA PRO A 324 26.26 -14.29 2.01
C PRO A 324 25.08 -15.13 1.50
N LEU A 325 25.27 -15.82 0.36
CA LEU A 325 24.18 -16.54 -0.30
C LEU A 325 23.60 -17.68 0.56
N ASP A 326 24.40 -18.29 1.42
CA ASP A 326 24.00 -19.39 2.29
C ASP A 326 23.45 -18.91 3.65
N TRP A 327 23.58 -17.62 3.97
CA TRP A 327 23.13 -17.06 5.25
C TRP A 327 21.60 -16.97 5.35
N LYS A 328 21.08 -17.30 6.53
CA LYS A 328 19.66 -17.12 6.88
C LYS A 328 19.53 -16.42 8.26
N PRO A 329 18.42 -15.72 8.54
CA PRO A 329 18.22 -15.03 9.82
C PRO A 329 18.36 -15.91 11.06
N ALA A 330 18.06 -17.21 10.94
CA ALA A 330 18.21 -18.18 12.03
C ALA A 330 19.68 -18.46 12.41
N ASP A 331 20.63 -18.17 11.51
CA ASP A 331 22.06 -18.31 11.79
C ASP A 331 22.58 -17.17 12.69
N GLY A 332 21.78 -16.11 12.85
CA GLY A 332 22.15 -14.92 13.60
C GLY A 332 23.29 -14.11 12.95
N HIS A 333 23.74 -13.09 13.67
CA HIS A 333 24.90 -12.29 13.29
C HIS A 333 26.17 -13.03 13.72
N ARG A 334 27.13 -13.18 12.81
CA ARG A 334 28.41 -13.85 13.09
C ARG A 334 29.50 -12.80 13.23
N GLN A 335 30.34 -12.93 14.24
CA GLN A 335 31.55 -12.13 14.33
C GLN A 335 32.52 -12.61 13.26
N THR A 336 32.81 -11.76 12.28
CA THR A 336 33.68 -12.12 11.15
C THR A 336 35.15 -11.76 11.39
N GLU A 337 35.43 -10.96 12.41
CA GLU A 337 36.78 -10.48 12.68
C GLU A 337 37.19 -10.66 14.15
N PRO A 338 38.45 -11.09 14.39
CA PRO A 338 38.99 -11.22 15.74
C PRO A 338 38.99 -9.87 16.46
N ASN A 339 38.57 -9.86 17.73
CA ASN A 339 38.64 -8.68 18.58
C ASN A 339 40.05 -8.52 19.21
N ASP A 340 41.08 -8.51 18.36
CA ASP A 340 42.48 -8.28 18.75
C ASP A 340 42.68 -6.78 19.07
N PRO A 341 43.05 -6.40 20.32
CA PRO A 341 43.18 -5.00 20.71
C PRO A 341 44.11 -4.16 19.82
N ASP A 342 45.20 -4.73 19.30
CA ASP A 342 46.15 -4.01 18.45
C ASP A 342 45.57 -3.75 17.05
N GLU A 343 44.82 -4.70 16.51
CA GLU A 343 44.11 -4.53 15.24
C GLU A 343 42.95 -3.54 15.35
N VAL A 344 42.19 -3.60 16.44
CA VAL A 344 41.14 -2.62 16.78
C VAL A 344 41.72 -1.21 16.82
N ALA A 345 42.87 -1.01 17.49
CA ALA A 345 43.55 0.28 17.57
C ALA A 345 44.01 0.78 16.19
N ARG A 346 44.62 -0.09 15.36
CA ARG A 346 45.02 0.26 13.99
C ARG A 346 43.82 0.69 13.13
N ARG A 347 42.71 -0.02 13.21
CA ARG A 347 41.49 0.28 12.44
C ARG A 347 40.82 1.56 12.87
N LYS A 348 40.73 1.83 14.18
CA LYS A 348 40.26 3.12 14.70
C LYS A 348 41.12 4.27 14.18
N ALA A 349 42.45 4.11 14.20
CA ALA A 349 43.37 5.11 13.65
C ALA A 349 43.13 5.34 12.15
N ARG A 350 42.83 4.29 11.38
CA ARG A 350 42.45 4.40 9.95
C ARG A 350 41.12 5.12 9.77
N MET A 351 40.10 4.84 10.60
CA MET A 351 38.83 5.56 10.56
C MET A 351 39.02 7.05 10.87
N GLU A 352 39.93 7.40 11.79
CA GLU A 352 40.23 8.81 12.09
C GLU A 352 40.83 9.56 10.91
N GLN A 353 41.66 8.89 10.10
CA GLN A 353 42.23 9.49 8.88
C GLN A 353 41.18 9.80 7.81
N ILE A 354 40.08 9.04 7.77
CA ILE A 354 38.99 9.24 6.80
C ILE A 354 37.75 9.90 7.41
N LYS A 355 37.80 10.31 8.69
CA LYS A 355 36.67 10.88 9.42
C LYS A 355 36.07 12.10 8.75
N GLU A 356 36.90 12.96 8.15
CA GLU A 356 36.43 14.15 7.43
C GLU A 356 35.66 13.81 6.13
N HIS A 357 35.85 12.60 5.60
CA HIS A 357 35.14 12.09 4.42
C HIS A 357 33.89 11.28 4.79
N LEU A 358 33.75 10.89 6.07
CA LEU A 358 32.60 10.17 6.60
C LEU A 358 31.64 11.15 7.27
N GLY A 359 30.33 10.90 7.17
CA GLY A 359 29.38 11.61 8.03
C GLY A 359 29.64 11.30 9.51
N VAL A 360 29.33 12.23 10.43
CA VAL A 360 29.54 12.05 11.88
C VAL A 360 28.93 10.74 12.40
N ALA A 361 27.73 10.41 11.94
CA ALA A 361 27.02 9.18 12.33
C ALA A 361 27.61 7.90 11.69
N GLU A 362 28.10 7.99 10.45
CA GLU A 362 28.77 6.87 9.76
C GLU A 362 30.11 6.55 10.44
N TYR A 363 30.88 7.57 10.77
CA TYR A 363 32.09 7.42 11.57
C TYR A 363 31.78 6.80 12.94
N ALA A 364 30.80 7.33 13.68
CA ALA A 364 30.43 6.79 14.99
C ALA A 364 29.96 5.32 14.90
N HIS A 365 29.26 4.95 13.83
CA HIS A 365 28.86 3.56 13.57
C HIS A 365 30.06 2.66 13.27
N ALA A 366 30.96 3.10 12.38
CA ALA A 366 32.17 2.36 12.06
C ALA A 366 33.05 2.12 13.30
N ILE A 367 33.20 3.11 14.18
CA ILE A 367 33.93 2.94 15.44
C ILE A 367 33.28 1.90 16.34
N ARG A 368 31.95 1.91 16.50
CA ARG A 368 31.24 0.89 17.29
C ARG A 368 31.43 -0.52 16.72
N GLN A 369 31.36 -0.68 15.39
CA GLN A 369 31.60 -1.96 14.71
C GLN A 369 33.02 -2.47 14.98
N ILE A 370 34.02 -1.58 14.93
CA ILE A 370 35.41 -1.93 15.24
C ILE A 370 35.57 -2.35 16.71
N GLU A 371 34.91 -1.69 17.66
CA GLU A 371 34.99 -2.01 19.09
C GLU A 371 34.29 -3.30 19.49
N GLN A 372 33.15 -3.58 18.86
CA GLN A 372 32.30 -4.73 19.17
C GLN A 372 32.71 -5.99 18.41
N GLY A 373 33.64 -5.85 17.47
CA GLY A 373 33.95 -6.86 16.46
C GLY A 373 32.91 -6.80 15.34
N HIS A 374 33.37 -6.73 14.09
CA HIS A 374 32.47 -6.65 12.94
C HIS A 374 31.54 -7.86 12.92
N LEU A 375 30.24 -7.57 12.86
CA LEU A 375 29.20 -8.57 12.71
C LEU A 375 28.76 -8.63 11.26
N ASP A 376 28.62 -9.84 10.72
CA ASP A 376 28.07 -10.10 9.39
C ASP A 376 26.83 -11.01 9.48
N PRO A 377 25.68 -10.58 8.92
CA PRO A 377 25.44 -9.22 8.42
C PRO A 377 25.40 -8.18 9.55
N ASP A 378 25.64 -6.90 9.22
CA ASP A 378 25.58 -5.81 10.19
C ASP A 378 24.18 -5.76 10.83
N PRO A 379 24.03 -5.81 12.17
CA PRO A 379 22.71 -5.72 12.81
C PRO A 379 22.04 -4.35 12.60
N MET A 380 22.80 -3.35 12.17
CA MET A 380 22.33 -2.01 11.86
C MET A 380 22.44 -1.74 10.36
N THR A 381 21.51 -0.95 9.83
CA THR A 381 21.65 -0.40 8.48
C THR A 381 21.20 1.05 8.46
N THR A 382 21.75 1.81 7.51
CA THR A 382 21.31 3.18 7.27
C THR A 382 19.89 3.16 6.73
N CYS A 383 18.96 3.79 7.43
CA CYS A 383 17.60 3.96 6.92
C CYS A 383 17.59 5.07 5.86
N TRP A 384 17.57 4.70 4.57
CA TRP A 384 17.52 5.68 3.48
C TRP A 384 16.28 6.57 3.58
N THR A 385 15.13 6.05 4.01
CA THR A 385 13.91 6.86 4.13
C THR A 385 14.06 7.95 5.20
N CYS A 386 14.48 7.59 6.42
CA CYS A 386 14.67 8.56 7.50
C CYS A 386 15.77 9.59 7.18
N GLN A 387 16.76 9.23 6.36
CA GLN A 387 17.83 10.14 5.98
C GLN A 387 17.33 11.36 5.20
N TYR A 388 16.25 11.25 4.42
CA TYR A 388 15.74 12.39 3.65
C TYR A 388 14.36 12.86 4.12
N GLU A 389 13.77 12.16 5.08
CA GLU A 389 12.52 12.55 5.69
C GLU A 389 12.69 13.87 6.46
N GLN A 390 11.84 14.84 6.15
CA GLN A 390 11.82 16.16 6.76
C GLN A 390 10.39 16.52 7.18
N PRO A 391 10.18 17.12 8.37
CA PRO A 391 8.86 17.60 8.75
C PRO A 391 8.41 18.73 7.82
N ILE A 392 7.12 18.78 7.49
CA ILE A 392 6.51 19.89 6.77
C ILE A 392 6.25 21.00 7.79
N VAL A 393 7.01 22.08 7.70
CA VAL A 393 6.91 23.20 8.67
C VAL A 393 5.92 24.28 8.23
N ALA A 394 5.59 24.33 6.94
CA ALA A 394 4.54 25.17 6.39
C ALA A 394 4.19 24.78 4.96
N PHE A 395 3.03 25.23 4.50
CA PHE A 395 2.66 25.12 3.10
C PHE A 395 1.88 26.35 2.61
N GLN A 396 1.82 26.47 1.30
CA GLN A 396 1.10 27.51 0.58
C GLN A 396 0.23 26.86 -0.51
N ARG A 397 -1.06 27.20 -0.54
CA ARG A 397 -1.96 26.91 -1.65
C ARG A 397 -1.52 27.71 -2.88
N VAL A 398 -1.24 27.02 -3.99
CA VAL A 398 -0.96 27.68 -5.27
C VAL A 398 -2.23 27.75 -6.11
N GLY A 399 -2.99 26.65 -6.16
CA GLY A 399 -4.23 26.54 -6.93
C GLY A 399 -4.27 25.27 -7.79
N TRP A 400 -5.34 25.11 -8.54
CA TRP A 400 -5.50 24.01 -9.49
C TRP A 400 -4.41 24.03 -10.57
N LEU A 401 -3.90 22.86 -10.93
CA LEU A 401 -2.89 22.72 -11.98
C LEU A 401 -3.45 23.20 -13.33
N VAL A 402 -4.67 22.79 -13.66
CA VAL A 402 -5.46 23.40 -14.73
C VAL A 402 -6.54 24.25 -14.07
N PRO A 403 -6.45 25.59 -14.13
CA PRO A 403 -7.45 26.48 -13.56
C PRO A 403 -8.84 26.13 -14.07
N PRO A 404 -9.87 26.13 -13.20
CA PRO A 404 -11.23 25.95 -13.66
C PRO A 404 -11.57 27.05 -14.66
N THR A 405 -12.16 26.67 -15.80
CA THR A 405 -12.75 27.67 -16.71
C THR A 405 -13.80 28.42 -15.91
N PRO A 406 -13.71 29.76 -15.77
CA PRO A 406 -14.72 30.50 -15.06
C PRO A 406 -16.06 30.22 -15.74
N VAL A 407 -17.00 29.65 -14.99
CA VAL A 407 -18.39 29.56 -15.42
C VAL A 407 -18.84 31.00 -15.59
N LYS A 408 -18.99 31.45 -16.85
CA LYS A 408 -19.54 32.78 -17.16
C LYS A 408 -20.84 32.93 -16.38
N GLY A 409 -20.85 33.79 -15.35
CA GLY A 409 -22.04 34.14 -14.59
C GLY A 409 -21.94 34.08 -13.06
N ARG A 410 -20.82 33.66 -12.47
CA ARG A 410 -20.71 33.61 -10.98
C ARG A 410 -19.33 33.96 -10.43
N SER A 411 -18.75 35.08 -10.86
CA SER A 411 -17.75 35.80 -10.04
C SER A 411 -18.45 36.98 -9.38
N GLY A 412 -18.78 36.81 -8.10
CA GLY A 412 -19.15 37.93 -7.24
C GLY A 412 -17.91 38.76 -6.95
N ALA A 413 -17.65 39.73 -7.80
CA ALA A 413 -16.91 40.97 -7.56
C ALA A 413 -16.75 41.64 -8.92
N ASP A 414 -17.29 42.86 -9.06
CA ASP A 414 -16.99 43.83 -10.12
C ASP A 414 -17.51 43.57 -11.54
N THR A 415 -18.80 43.23 -11.69
CA THR A 415 -19.52 43.51 -12.95
C THR A 415 -20.93 44.02 -12.65
N PRO A 416 -21.46 45.06 -13.36
CA PRO A 416 -22.76 45.63 -13.04
C PRO A 416 -23.85 44.56 -13.20
N VAL A 417 -24.43 44.14 -12.08
CA VAL A 417 -25.55 43.20 -12.06
C VAL A 417 -26.72 43.88 -12.77
N ALA A 418 -27.21 43.28 -13.86
CA ALA A 418 -28.47 43.70 -14.46
C ALA A 418 -29.56 43.69 -13.35
N PRO A 419 -30.36 44.76 -13.22
CA PRO A 419 -31.25 44.92 -12.08
C PRO A 419 -32.19 43.72 -11.96
N ARG A 420 -32.36 43.21 -10.73
CA ARG A 420 -33.30 42.12 -10.45
C ARG A 420 -34.67 42.51 -11.00
N PRO A 421 -35.36 41.60 -11.71
CA PRO A 421 -36.66 41.92 -12.27
C PRO A 421 -37.62 42.31 -11.16
N THR A 422 -38.35 43.40 -11.39
CA THR A 422 -39.30 43.91 -10.41
C THR A 422 -40.45 42.93 -10.23
N ARG A 423 -41.14 43.00 -9.10
CA ARG A 423 -42.32 42.17 -8.83
C ARG A 423 -43.34 42.21 -9.98
N VAL A 424 -43.52 43.39 -10.59
CA VAL A 424 -44.39 43.60 -11.76
C VAL A 424 -43.92 42.80 -12.98
N GLN A 425 -42.61 42.69 -13.22
CA GLN A 425 -42.06 41.89 -14.32
C GLN A 425 -42.19 40.38 -14.09
N LEU A 426 -42.18 39.94 -12.82
CA LEU A 426 -42.44 38.55 -12.45
C LEU A 426 -43.92 38.21 -12.61
N GLU A 427 -44.81 39.08 -12.14
CA GLU A 427 -46.27 38.92 -12.29
C GLU A 427 -46.67 38.84 -13.76
N LYS A 428 -46.07 39.68 -14.63
CA LYS A 428 -46.28 39.61 -16.08
C LYS A 428 -45.81 38.27 -16.69
N ARG A 429 -44.64 37.78 -16.27
CA ARG A 429 -44.10 36.49 -16.73
C ARG A 429 -44.96 35.31 -16.31
N VAL A 430 -45.55 35.36 -15.11
CA VAL A 430 -46.48 34.34 -14.63
C VAL A 430 -47.75 34.36 -15.49
N ALA A 431 -48.33 35.54 -15.75
CA ALA A 431 -49.50 35.67 -16.60
C ALA A 431 -49.26 35.18 -18.04
N ASP A 432 -48.09 35.48 -18.62
CA ASP A 432 -47.73 35.03 -19.97
C ASP A 432 -47.60 33.49 -20.01
N LEU A 433 -47.02 32.87 -18.99
CA LEU A 433 -46.90 31.40 -18.88
C LEU A 433 -48.26 30.73 -18.64
N GLU A 434 -49.13 31.33 -17.85
CA GLU A 434 -50.49 30.84 -17.63
C GLU A 434 -51.32 30.90 -18.91
N ALA A 435 -51.16 31.96 -19.72
CA ALA A 435 -51.79 32.08 -21.03
C ALA A 435 -51.27 31.04 -22.03
N GLU A 436 -49.96 30.75 -22.02
CA GLU A 436 -49.35 29.70 -22.85
C GLU A 436 -49.88 28.31 -22.46
N ILE A 437 -49.97 28.02 -21.16
CA ILE A 437 -50.57 26.77 -20.64
C ILE A 437 -52.04 26.65 -21.05
N ALA A 438 -52.81 27.74 -21.00
CA ALA A 438 -54.21 27.74 -21.43
C ALA A 438 -54.36 27.44 -22.94
N ARG A 439 -53.47 27.99 -23.79
CA ARG A 439 -53.43 27.68 -25.22
C ARG A 439 -53.08 26.21 -25.49
N LEU A 440 -52.07 25.69 -24.80
CA LEU A 440 -51.64 24.29 -24.95
C LEU A 440 -52.68 23.28 -24.48
N LYS A 441 -53.59 23.66 -23.57
CA LYS A 441 -54.72 22.82 -23.13
C LYS A 441 -55.93 22.84 -24.08
N GLN A 442 -55.95 23.76 -25.04
CA GLN A 442 -57.01 23.88 -26.06
C GLN A 442 -56.60 23.25 -27.41
N GLN A 443 -55.35 22.79 -27.52
CA GLN A 443 -54.90 21.84 -28.53
C GLN A 443 -55.08 20.42 -28.00
#